data_AF-A0A951V3T9-F1
#
_entry.id   AF-A0A951V3T9-F1
#
_cell.length_a   1.000
_cell.length_b   1.000
_cell.length_c   1.000
_cell.angle_alpha   90.00
_cell.angle_beta   90.00
_cell.angle_gamma   90.00
#
_symmetry.space_group_name_H-M   'P 1'
#
loop_
_entity.id
_entity.type
_entity.pdbx_description
1 polymer ?
#
loop_
_entity_poly.entity_id
_entity_poly.type
_entity_poly.pdbx_seq_one_letter_code
_entity_poly.pdbx_strand_id
1 'polypeptide(L)'
;ELGVSQQERINQDIMLIGEMMEKNRELMASLNNRIRNADQRVSGFEQMVERLNQTIEEKEIEIQMLREQLAKMNLQVDLLMARVDTLEEESERKSRLLQEQTLEMNAAWFAMGSRRELIDNNIISREGGFLGIGRSNQLRSDFNKDFFTRIDVTRDFEITIAGENPELITSHHSDSYQIVQEEGETLLRISDPDRFWSATRYLIIQIR
;
A
#
# COMPACT_ATOMS: atom_id res chain seq x y z
N GLU A 1 95.92 -6.58 80.02
CA GLU A 1 95.00 -7.43 79.22
C GLU A 1 93.98 -6.59 78.42
N LEU A 2 94.41 -5.56 77.67
CA LEU A 2 93.47 -4.61 77.02
C LEU A 2 93.54 -4.58 75.48
N GLY A 3 94.38 -5.40 74.83
CA GLY A 3 94.54 -5.43 73.36
C GLY A 3 93.65 -6.44 72.62
N VAL A 4 93.22 -7.52 73.29
CA VAL A 4 92.45 -8.62 72.66
C VAL A 4 90.99 -8.19 72.36
N SER A 5 90.39 -7.42 73.27
CA SER A 5 88.99 -6.95 73.21
C SER A 5 88.69 -5.94 72.10
N GLN A 6 89.69 -5.16 71.66
CA GLN A 6 89.52 -4.13 70.64
C GLN A 6 89.65 -4.73 69.23
N GLN A 7 90.54 -5.70 69.06
CA GLN A 7 90.72 -6.48 67.84
C GLN A 7 89.52 -7.40 67.58
N GLU A 8 88.95 -8.00 68.64
CA GLU A 8 87.69 -8.75 68.56
C GLU A 8 86.50 -7.86 68.19
N ARG A 9 86.41 -6.65 68.74
CA ARG A 9 85.38 -5.67 68.34
C ARG A 9 85.52 -5.24 66.89
N ILE A 10 86.73 -4.94 66.43
CA ILE A 10 86.99 -4.59 65.03
C ILE A 10 86.63 -5.76 64.11
N ASN A 11 86.95 -7.00 64.49
CA ASN A 11 86.56 -8.17 63.71
C ASN A 11 85.03 -8.40 63.71
N GLN A 12 84.35 -8.18 64.82
CA GLN A 12 82.89 -8.22 64.90
C GLN A 12 82.25 -7.11 64.05
N ASP A 13 82.80 -5.90 64.08
CA ASP A 13 82.34 -4.78 63.27
C ASP A 13 82.57 -5.05 61.77
N ILE A 14 83.71 -5.65 61.39
CA ILE A 14 83.98 -6.07 60.00
C ILE A 14 83.01 -7.17 59.55
N MET A 15 82.71 -8.15 60.41
CA MET A 15 81.71 -9.18 60.11
C MET A 15 80.31 -8.58 59.95
N LEU A 16 79.93 -7.66 60.83
CA LEU A 16 78.67 -6.95 60.78
C LEU A 16 78.57 -6.07 59.52
N ILE A 17 79.64 -5.38 59.15
CA ILE A 17 79.73 -4.62 57.90
C ILE A 17 79.60 -5.55 56.70
N GLY A 18 80.26 -6.72 56.72
CA GLY A 18 80.12 -7.74 55.67
C GLY A 18 78.68 -8.23 55.52
N GLU A 19 78.01 -8.52 56.63
CA GLU A 19 76.59 -8.92 56.65
C GLU A 19 75.67 -7.80 56.14
N MET A 20 75.93 -6.55 56.54
CA MET A 20 75.19 -5.39 56.06
C MET A 20 75.41 -5.17 54.56
N MET A 21 76.63 -5.32 54.06
CA MET A 21 76.94 -5.20 52.63
C MET A 21 76.25 -6.28 51.80
N GLU A 22 76.16 -7.51 52.31
CA GLU A 22 75.46 -8.60 51.62
C GLU A 22 73.95 -8.35 51.56
N LYS A 23 73.33 -7.96 52.68
CA LYS A 23 71.92 -7.54 52.70
C LYS A 23 71.65 -6.37 51.75
N ASN A 24 72.59 -5.44 51.64
CA ASN A 24 72.46 -4.29 50.73
C ASN A 24 72.54 -4.71 49.25
N ARG A 25 73.39 -5.70 48.91
CA ARG A 25 73.44 -6.29 47.56
C ARG A 25 72.15 -7.01 47.21
N GLU A 26 71.60 -7.79 48.12
CA GLU A 26 70.32 -8.48 47.94
C GLU A 26 69.17 -7.48 47.72
N LEU A 27 69.13 -6.41 48.53
CA LEU A 27 68.14 -5.35 48.39
C LEU A 27 68.26 -4.68 47.01
N MET A 28 69.47 -4.32 46.59
CA MET A 28 69.73 -3.72 45.27
C MET A 28 69.33 -4.66 44.12
N ALA A 29 69.60 -5.96 44.23
CA ALA A 29 69.15 -6.96 43.25
C ALA A 29 67.61 -7.04 43.20
N SER A 30 66.95 -7.01 44.36
CA SER A 30 65.49 -7.04 44.44
C SER A 30 64.84 -5.79 43.84
N LEU A 31 65.42 -4.61 44.07
CA LEU A 31 64.97 -3.34 43.50
C LEU A 31 65.16 -3.32 41.98
N ASN A 32 66.32 -3.76 41.48
CA ASN A 32 66.57 -3.90 40.05
C ASN A 32 65.58 -4.87 39.38
N ASN A 33 65.26 -5.99 40.03
CA ASN A 33 64.24 -6.92 39.54
C ASN A 33 62.84 -6.30 39.52
N ARG A 34 62.48 -5.52 40.56
CA ARG A 34 61.19 -4.80 40.61
C ARG A 34 61.09 -3.74 39.51
N ILE A 35 62.17 -3.01 39.22
CA ILE A 35 62.24 -2.04 38.13
C ILE A 35 62.07 -2.75 36.78
N ARG A 36 62.83 -3.81 36.49
CA ARG A 36 62.68 -4.58 35.24
C ARG A 36 61.26 -5.12 35.02
N ASN A 37 60.62 -5.63 36.07
CA ASN A 37 59.24 -6.11 36.00
C ASN A 37 58.21 -4.97 35.83
N ALA A 38 58.52 -3.76 36.29
CA ALA A 38 57.71 -2.58 36.01
C ALA A 38 57.87 -2.14 34.55
N ASP A 39 59.10 -2.09 34.03
CA ASP A 39 59.39 -1.74 32.63
C ASP A 39 58.69 -2.69 31.64
N GLN A 40 58.71 -4.01 31.91
CA GLN A 40 58.00 -4.99 31.09
C GLN A 40 56.48 -4.79 31.09
N ARG A 41 55.89 -4.41 32.23
CA ARG A 41 54.45 -4.11 32.33
C ARG A 41 54.10 -2.82 31.59
N VAL A 42 54.93 -1.80 31.69
CA VAL A 42 54.77 -0.53 30.94
C VAL A 42 54.79 -0.81 29.44
N SER A 43 55.78 -1.57 28.95
CA SER A 43 55.83 -1.97 27.53
C SER A 43 54.61 -2.76 27.09
N GLY A 44 54.09 -3.67 27.92
CA GLY A 44 52.84 -4.38 27.65
C GLY A 44 51.62 -3.46 27.58
N PHE A 45 51.53 -2.46 28.45
CA PHE A 45 50.46 -1.46 28.38
C PHE A 45 50.57 -0.54 27.17
N GLU A 46 51.78 -0.13 26.78
CA GLU A 46 52.02 0.65 25.56
C GLU A 46 51.52 -0.10 24.32
N GLN A 47 51.85 -1.40 24.19
CA GLN A 47 51.35 -2.25 23.10
C GLN A 47 49.82 -2.41 23.13
N MET A 48 49.23 -2.49 24.33
CA MET A 48 47.77 -2.57 24.46
C MET A 48 47.10 -1.26 24.06
N VAL A 49 47.67 -0.12 24.45
CA VAL A 49 47.18 1.22 24.06
C VAL A 49 47.26 1.40 22.55
N GLU A 50 48.37 0.99 21.92
CA GLU A 50 48.51 1.02 20.46
C GLU A 50 47.43 0.18 19.76
N ARG A 51 47.18 -1.05 20.23
CA ARG A 51 46.12 -1.91 19.68
C ARG A 51 44.72 -1.34 19.91
N LEU A 52 44.48 -0.74 21.07
CA LEU A 52 43.19 -0.09 21.37
C LEU A 52 42.97 1.12 20.46
N ASN A 53 44.01 1.92 20.21
CA ASN A 53 43.93 3.04 19.27
C ASN A 53 43.65 2.58 17.84
N GLN A 54 44.30 1.51 17.37
CA GLN A 54 44.00 0.91 16.06
C GLN A 54 42.54 0.44 15.98
N THR A 55 42.05 -0.24 17.02
CA THR A 55 40.63 -0.66 17.09
C THR A 55 39.68 0.53 17.05
N ILE A 56 40.01 1.64 17.72
CA ILE A 56 39.20 2.86 17.71
C ILE A 56 39.13 3.46 16.30
N GLU A 57 40.26 3.55 15.59
CA GLU A 57 40.30 4.05 14.22
C GLU A 57 39.46 3.19 13.26
N GLU A 58 39.58 1.86 13.36
CA GLU A 58 38.76 0.92 12.59
C GLU A 58 37.27 1.09 12.87
N LYS A 59 36.89 1.25 14.15
CA LYS A 59 35.50 1.45 14.57
C LYS A 59 34.93 2.78 14.12
N GLU A 60 35.74 3.84 14.07
CA GLU A 60 35.29 5.15 13.58
C GLU A 60 34.98 5.11 12.08
N ILE A 61 35.79 4.39 11.28
CA ILE A 61 35.52 4.15 9.86
C ILE A 61 34.23 3.34 9.69
N GLU A 62 34.04 2.28 10.49
CA GLU A 62 32.81 1.48 10.45
C GLU A 62 31.57 2.31 10.77
N ILE A 63 31.63 3.15 11.82
CA ILE A 63 30.55 4.06 12.20
C ILE A 63 30.24 5.04 11.06
N GLN A 64 31.26 5.58 10.39
CA GLN A 64 31.05 6.49 9.26
C GLN A 64 30.32 5.80 8.11
N MET A 65 30.75 4.59 7.72
CA MET A 65 30.09 3.81 6.67
C MET A 65 28.63 3.48 7.03
N LEU A 66 28.37 3.09 8.28
CA LEU A 66 27.01 2.80 8.74
C LEU A 66 26.12 4.05 8.73
N ARG A 67 26.66 5.23 9.08
CA ARG A 67 25.94 6.50 8.99
C ARG A 67 25.58 6.85 7.54
N GLU A 68 26.50 6.65 6.61
CA GLU A 68 26.25 6.87 5.17
C GLU A 68 25.19 5.92 4.62
N GLN A 69 25.25 4.63 5.00
CA GLN A 69 24.23 3.64 4.63
C GLN A 69 22.87 3.99 5.22
N LEU A 70 22.81 4.42 6.48
CA LEU A 70 21.58 4.83 7.14
C LEU A 70 20.97 6.05 6.44
N ALA A 71 21.78 7.06 6.10
CA ALA A 71 21.31 8.23 5.35
C ALA A 71 20.73 7.84 3.98
N LYS A 72 21.41 6.93 3.26
CA LYS A 72 20.91 6.41 1.98
C LYS A 72 19.60 5.64 2.14
N MET A 73 19.48 4.83 3.19
CA MET A 73 18.28 4.05 3.47
C MET A 73 17.10 4.96 3.83
N ASN A 74 17.32 6.02 4.62
CA ASN A 74 16.28 7.01 4.93
C ASN A 74 15.75 7.68 3.66
N LEU A 75 16.63 8.10 2.74
CA LEU A 75 16.21 8.66 1.45
C LEU A 75 15.41 7.66 0.60
N GLN A 76 15.77 6.37 0.64
CA GLN A 76 15.01 5.32 -0.04
C GLN A 76 13.63 5.12 0.60
N VAL A 77 13.53 5.17 1.92
CA VAL A 77 12.26 5.09 2.64
C VAL A 77 11.36 6.27 2.26
N ASP A 78 11.89 7.49 2.27
CA ASP A 78 11.14 8.70 1.89
C ASP A 78 10.61 8.59 0.44
N LEU A 79 11.45 8.13 -0.49
CA LEU A 79 11.05 7.92 -1.88
C LEU A 79 9.98 6.82 -2.01
N LEU A 80 10.12 5.73 -1.26
CA LEU A 80 9.13 4.65 -1.26
C LEU A 80 7.81 5.11 -0.66
N MET A 81 7.82 5.90 0.41
CA MET A 81 6.61 6.48 1.00
C MET A 81 5.90 7.39 -0.01
N ALA A 82 6.61 8.32 -0.65
CA ALA A 82 6.02 9.19 -1.67
C ALA A 82 5.42 8.39 -2.85
N ARG A 83 6.06 7.27 -3.23
CA ARG A 83 5.54 6.38 -4.27
C ARG A 83 4.29 5.61 -3.81
N VAL A 84 4.23 5.18 -2.55
CA VAL A 84 3.05 4.53 -1.97
C VAL A 84 1.88 5.52 -1.98
N ASP A 85 2.07 6.74 -1.48
CA ASP A 85 1.03 7.77 -1.47
C ASP A 85 0.48 8.03 -2.88
N THR A 86 1.37 8.14 -3.87
CA THR A 86 0.99 8.33 -5.28
C THR A 86 0.19 7.13 -5.82
N LEU A 87 0.62 5.91 -5.50
CA LEU A 87 -0.06 4.68 -5.94
C LEU A 87 -1.43 4.52 -5.29
N GLU A 88 -1.58 4.92 -4.02
CA GLU A 88 -2.86 4.92 -3.31
C GLU A 88 -3.84 5.90 -3.97
N GLU A 89 -3.42 7.13 -4.25
CA GLU A 89 -4.26 8.12 -4.94
C GLU A 89 -4.68 7.64 -6.35
N GLU A 90 -3.75 7.07 -7.12
CA GLU A 90 -4.07 6.51 -8.43
C GLU A 90 -5.07 5.34 -8.33
N SER A 91 -4.92 4.49 -7.33
CA SER A 91 -5.80 3.34 -7.09
C SER A 91 -7.21 3.80 -6.76
N GLU A 92 -7.36 4.75 -5.84
CA GLU A 92 -8.66 5.32 -5.47
C GLU A 92 -9.34 6.01 -6.66
N ARG A 93 -8.58 6.75 -7.47
CA ARG A 93 -9.10 7.39 -8.69
C ARG A 93 -9.57 6.36 -9.71
N LYS A 94 -8.79 5.30 -9.94
CA LYS A 94 -9.18 4.20 -10.84
C LYS A 94 -10.41 3.47 -10.34
N SER A 95 -10.49 3.21 -9.04
CA SER A 95 -11.64 2.55 -8.41
C SER A 95 -12.94 3.35 -8.61
N ARG A 96 -12.89 4.67 -8.37
CA ARG A 96 -14.02 5.58 -8.65
C ARG A 96 -14.44 5.56 -10.12
N LEU A 97 -13.47 5.68 -11.04
CA LEU A 97 -13.77 5.64 -12.47
C LEU A 97 -14.39 4.29 -12.89
N LEU A 98 -13.88 3.18 -12.38
CA LEU A 98 -14.45 1.85 -12.64
C LEU A 98 -15.87 1.74 -12.10
N GLN A 99 -16.15 2.29 -10.93
CA GLN A 99 -17.50 2.32 -10.37
C GLN A 99 -18.45 3.14 -11.26
N GLU A 100 -18.05 4.34 -11.67
CA GLU A 100 -18.83 5.18 -12.58
C GLU A 100 -19.08 4.47 -13.93
N GLN A 101 -18.04 3.87 -14.53
CA GLN A 101 -18.16 3.11 -15.76
C GLN A 101 -19.08 1.90 -15.61
N THR A 102 -19.02 1.21 -14.48
CA THR A 102 -19.90 0.07 -14.19
C THR A 102 -21.35 0.52 -14.07
N LEU A 103 -21.61 1.64 -13.38
CA LEU A 103 -22.95 2.21 -13.26
C LEU A 103 -23.52 2.62 -14.62
N GLU A 104 -22.69 3.16 -15.51
CA GLU A 104 -23.11 3.53 -16.87
C GLU A 104 -23.29 2.32 -17.79
N MET A 105 -22.43 1.31 -17.67
CA MET A 105 -22.53 0.07 -18.44
C MET A 105 -23.80 -0.71 -18.09
N ASN A 106 -24.21 -0.64 -16.82
CA ASN A 106 -25.41 -1.29 -16.30
C ASN A 106 -26.67 -0.41 -16.46
N ALA A 107 -26.55 0.82 -16.95
CA ALA A 107 -27.69 1.69 -17.16
C ALA A 107 -28.51 1.25 -18.39
N ALA A 108 -29.82 1.17 -18.20
CA ALA A 108 -30.81 1.18 -19.26
C ALA A 108 -31.88 2.21 -18.95
N TRP A 109 -32.72 2.49 -19.94
CA TRP A 109 -33.73 3.54 -19.86
C TRP A 109 -35.06 3.01 -20.36
N PHE A 110 -36.14 3.24 -19.61
CA PHE A 110 -37.47 2.90 -20.08
C PHE A 110 -38.42 4.10 -20.08
N ALA A 111 -39.36 4.09 -21.02
CA ALA A 111 -40.46 5.05 -21.11
C ALA A 111 -41.75 4.28 -21.37
N MET A 112 -42.85 4.75 -20.77
CA MET A 112 -44.18 4.22 -21.04
C MET A 112 -45.20 5.33 -21.16
N GLY A 113 -46.19 5.13 -22.01
CA GLY A 113 -47.26 6.10 -22.21
C GLY A 113 -48.18 5.71 -23.34
N SER A 114 -49.29 6.44 -23.46
CA SER A 114 -50.15 6.33 -24.63
C SER A 114 -49.36 6.72 -25.88
N ARG A 115 -49.80 6.22 -27.04
CA ARG A 115 -49.18 6.59 -28.32
C ARG A 115 -49.08 8.10 -28.50
N ARG A 116 -50.10 8.85 -28.09
CA ARG A 116 -50.13 10.30 -28.20
C ARG A 116 -49.04 10.93 -27.33
N GLU A 117 -48.93 10.53 -26.06
CA GLU A 117 -47.92 11.05 -25.15
C GLU A 117 -46.50 10.75 -25.62
N LEU A 118 -46.25 9.55 -26.14
CA LEU A 118 -44.93 9.19 -26.67
C LEU A 118 -44.55 10.02 -27.92
N ILE A 119 -45.52 10.40 -28.75
CA ILE A 119 -45.28 11.29 -29.90
C ILE A 119 -45.08 12.74 -29.42
N ASP A 120 -45.95 13.23 -28.55
CA ASP A 120 -45.95 14.61 -28.04
C ASP A 120 -44.67 14.91 -27.24
N ASN A 121 -44.13 13.92 -26.53
CA ASN A 121 -42.86 14.01 -25.80
C ASN A 121 -41.63 13.68 -26.67
N ASN A 122 -41.80 13.61 -27.99
CA ASN A 122 -40.69 13.39 -28.92
C ASN A 122 -39.96 12.05 -28.72
N ILE A 123 -40.63 11.00 -28.25
CA ILE A 123 -40.02 9.69 -27.97
C ILE A 123 -40.05 8.80 -29.21
N ILE A 124 -41.20 8.77 -29.89
CA ILE A 124 -41.40 7.96 -31.09
C ILE A 124 -41.82 8.83 -32.28
N SER A 125 -41.41 8.43 -33.49
CA SER A 125 -41.91 8.98 -34.75
C SER A 125 -42.63 7.90 -35.56
N ARG A 126 -43.51 8.34 -36.46
CA ARG A 126 -44.07 7.49 -37.52
C ARG A 126 -43.14 7.56 -38.73
N GLU A 127 -42.21 6.63 -38.82
CA GLU A 127 -41.28 6.52 -39.96
C GLU A 127 -41.52 5.24 -40.75
N GLY A 128 -41.31 5.30 -42.07
CA GLY A 128 -41.52 4.19 -43.01
C GLY A 128 -42.90 4.18 -43.71
N GLY A 129 -43.00 3.37 -44.77
CA GLY A 129 -44.22 3.18 -45.56
C GLY A 129 -44.39 4.13 -46.76
N PHE A 130 -44.73 3.58 -47.92
CA PHE A 130 -45.09 4.35 -49.11
C PHE A 130 -46.53 4.88 -48.95
N LEU A 131 -46.74 6.20 -49.08
CA LEU A 131 -48.07 6.85 -48.94
C LEU A 131 -48.80 6.57 -47.61
N GLY A 132 -48.07 6.31 -46.52
CA GLY A 132 -48.65 6.12 -45.18
C GLY A 132 -49.16 4.72 -44.86
N ILE A 133 -49.06 3.78 -45.79
CA ILE A 133 -49.30 2.35 -45.55
C ILE A 133 -48.00 1.71 -45.05
N GLY A 134 -48.04 1.05 -43.89
CA GLY A 134 -46.87 0.38 -43.30
C GLY A 134 -46.00 1.24 -42.37
N ARG A 135 -46.53 2.37 -41.86
CA ARG A 135 -45.85 3.17 -40.82
C ARG A 135 -45.76 2.36 -39.52
N SER A 136 -44.56 2.15 -39.01
CA SER A 136 -44.32 1.62 -37.66
C SER A 136 -43.88 2.76 -36.74
N ASN A 137 -44.10 2.59 -35.43
CA ASN A 137 -43.55 3.48 -34.43
C ASN A 137 -42.07 3.11 -34.25
N GLN A 138 -41.17 4.09 -34.33
CA GLN A 138 -39.74 3.88 -34.11
C GLN A 138 -39.22 4.91 -33.12
N LEU A 139 -38.24 4.51 -32.31
CA LEU A 139 -37.51 5.44 -31.44
C LEU A 139 -36.85 6.52 -32.32
N ARG A 140 -37.07 7.78 -31.97
CA ARG A 140 -36.44 8.91 -32.68
C ARG A 140 -34.93 8.92 -32.43
N SER A 141 -34.15 9.54 -33.31
CA SER A 141 -32.71 9.75 -33.09
C SER A 141 -32.41 10.93 -32.15
N ASP A 142 -33.33 11.89 -32.07
CA ASP A 142 -33.29 13.13 -31.27
C ASP A 142 -34.27 13.09 -30.08
N PHE A 143 -34.54 11.90 -29.54
CA PHE A 143 -35.58 11.71 -28.54
C PHE A 143 -35.29 12.44 -27.22
N ASN A 144 -36.37 12.85 -26.54
CA ASN A 144 -36.27 13.49 -25.23
C ASN A 144 -35.85 12.47 -24.17
N LYS A 145 -34.58 12.55 -23.73
CA LYS A 145 -34.04 11.66 -22.69
C LYS A 145 -34.68 11.88 -21.32
N ASP A 146 -35.21 13.06 -21.04
CA ASP A 146 -35.79 13.41 -19.74
C ASP A 146 -37.12 12.67 -19.47
N PHE A 147 -37.75 12.15 -20.52
CA PHE A 147 -38.97 11.34 -20.41
C PHE A 147 -38.67 9.89 -20.00
N PHE A 148 -37.40 9.47 -20.02
CA PHE A 148 -37.01 8.12 -19.67
C PHE A 148 -36.62 8.01 -18.19
N THR A 149 -37.04 6.91 -17.58
CA THR A 149 -36.59 6.49 -16.27
C THR A 149 -35.35 5.62 -16.41
N ARG A 150 -34.26 6.00 -15.74
CA ARG A 150 -33.03 5.20 -15.66
C ARG A 150 -33.22 4.02 -14.73
N ILE A 151 -32.80 2.83 -15.17
CA ILE A 151 -32.81 1.58 -14.43
C ILE A 151 -31.44 0.90 -14.48
N ASP A 152 -31.18 0.01 -13.54
CA ASP A 152 -30.01 -0.84 -13.47
C ASP A 152 -30.34 -2.26 -13.92
N VAL A 153 -29.82 -2.67 -15.07
CA VAL A 153 -30.10 -3.97 -15.70
C VAL A 153 -29.67 -5.17 -14.86
N THR A 154 -28.88 -4.96 -13.80
CA THR A 154 -28.41 -6.02 -12.89
C THR A 154 -29.27 -6.17 -11.64
N ARG A 155 -30.24 -5.28 -11.43
CA ARG A 155 -31.08 -5.25 -10.22
C ARG A 155 -32.57 -5.11 -10.54
N ASP A 156 -32.90 -4.34 -11.57
CA ASP A 156 -34.27 -4.02 -11.95
C ASP A 156 -34.78 -5.01 -13.00
N PHE A 157 -35.32 -6.13 -12.53
CA PHE A 157 -35.86 -7.19 -13.40
C PHE A 157 -37.36 -7.10 -13.60
N GLU A 158 -38.05 -6.21 -12.90
CA GLU A 158 -39.50 -6.04 -12.97
C GLU A 158 -39.85 -4.58 -13.19
N ILE A 159 -40.75 -4.32 -14.14
CA ILE A 159 -41.25 -2.98 -14.45
C ILE A 159 -42.78 -3.02 -14.39
N THR A 160 -43.36 -2.28 -13.44
CA THR A 160 -44.81 -2.11 -13.34
C THR A 160 -45.33 -1.27 -14.50
N ILE A 161 -46.33 -1.79 -15.21
CA ILE A 161 -46.96 -1.15 -16.36
C ILE A 161 -48.26 -0.50 -15.90
N ALA A 162 -48.30 0.84 -15.93
CA ALA A 162 -49.46 1.63 -15.55
C ALA A 162 -50.43 1.84 -16.74
N GLY A 163 -51.05 0.77 -17.25
CA GLY A 163 -52.04 0.85 -18.33
C GLY A 163 -52.46 -0.51 -18.89
N GLU A 164 -53.40 -0.50 -19.83
CA GLU A 164 -53.90 -1.74 -20.44
C GLU A 164 -53.20 -2.05 -21.77
N ASN A 165 -53.21 -3.32 -22.15
CA ASN A 165 -52.71 -3.81 -23.45
C ASN A 165 -51.30 -3.31 -23.80
N PRO A 166 -50.28 -3.58 -22.96
CA PRO A 166 -48.91 -3.13 -23.22
C PRO A 166 -48.34 -3.72 -24.52
N GLU A 167 -47.70 -2.85 -25.30
CA GLU A 167 -47.01 -3.20 -26.54
C GLU A 167 -45.59 -2.62 -26.49
N LEU A 168 -44.57 -3.48 -26.58
CA LEU A 168 -43.18 -3.04 -26.66
C LEU A 168 -42.91 -2.52 -28.08
N ILE A 169 -42.49 -1.26 -28.18
CA ILE A 169 -42.17 -0.61 -29.46
C ILE A 169 -40.71 -0.88 -29.86
N THR A 170 -39.81 -0.95 -28.88
CA THR A 170 -38.41 -1.32 -29.08
C THR A 170 -38.26 -2.83 -29.19
N SER A 171 -37.27 -3.28 -29.96
CA SER A 171 -37.06 -4.71 -30.19
C SER A 171 -36.30 -5.34 -29.02
N HIS A 172 -36.94 -6.31 -28.38
CA HIS A 172 -36.37 -7.15 -27.34
C HIS A 172 -36.69 -8.61 -27.65
N HIS A 173 -35.81 -9.53 -27.26
CA HIS A 173 -36.00 -10.94 -27.49
C HIS A 173 -37.21 -11.48 -26.71
N SER A 174 -38.16 -12.13 -27.39
CA SER A 174 -39.42 -12.54 -26.76
C SER A 174 -39.26 -13.66 -25.72
N ASP A 175 -38.15 -14.40 -25.75
CA ASP A 175 -37.80 -15.43 -24.78
C ASP A 175 -37.11 -14.86 -23.52
N SER A 176 -36.74 -13.57 -23.52
CA SER A 176 -36.02 -12.93 -22.42
C SER A 176 -36.91 -12.12 -21.47
N TYR A 177 -38.23 -12.11 -21.67
CA TYR A 177 -39.19 -11.44 -20.80
C TYR A 177 -40.58 -12.07 -20.85
N GLN A 178 -41.42 -11.75 -19.86
CA GLN A 178 -42.84 -12.10 -19.81
C GLN A 178 -43.64 -10.93 -19.25
N ILE A 179 -44.88 -10.78 -19.72
CA ILE A 179 -45.83 -9.84 -19.13
C ILE A 179 -46.81 -10.65 -18.30
N VAL A 180 -46.85 -10.41 -17.00
CA VAL A 180 -47.68 -11.13 -16.03
C VAL A 180 -48.66 -10.17 -15.37
N GLN A 181 -49.82 -10.70 -14.96
CA GLN A 181 -50.76 -9.97 -14.12
C GLN A 181 -50.74 -10.58 -12.72
N GLU A 182 -50.31 -9.80 -11.73
CA GLU A 182 -50.20 -10.21 -10.33
C GLU A 182 -50.86 -9.13 -9.45
N GLU A 183 -51.70 -9.56 -8.50
CA GLU A 183 -52.38 -8.66 -7.54
C GLU A 183 -53.19 -7.49 -8.16
N GLY A 184 -53.60 -7.62 -9.43
CA GLY A 184 -54.32 -6.57 -10.17
C GLY A 184 -53.42 -5.57 -10.90
N GLU A 185 -52.09 -5.74 -10.83
CA GLU A 185 -51.11 -4.97 -11.58
C GLU A 185 -50.58 -5.77 -12.78
N THR A 186 -50.17 -5.06 -13.84
CA THR A 186 -49.48 -5.67 -14.99
C THR A 186 -47.99 -5.41 -14.85
N LEU A 187 -47.17 -6.46 -14.84
CA LEU A 187 -45.72 -6.38 -14.67
C LEU A 187 -45.01 -6.94 -15.91
N LEU A 188 -43.96 -6.24 -16.36
CA LEU A 188 -42.97 -6.79 -17.27
C LEU A 188 -41.84 -7.41 -16.45
N ARG A 189 -41.72 -8.73 -16.48
CA ARG A 189 -40.66 -9.51 -15.81
C ARG A 189 -39.59 -9.91 -16.81
N ILE A 190 -38.37 -9.44 -16.63
CA ILE A 190 -37.19 -9.73 -17.46
C ILE A 190 -36.50 -10.98 -16.89
N SER A 191 -36.48 -12.06 -17.67
CA SER A 191 -35.89 -13.34 -17.25
C SER A 191 -34.43 -13.50 -17.66
N ASP A 192 -34.00 -12.83 -18.73
CA ASP A 192 -32.62 -12.79 -19.21
C ASP A 192 -32.24 -11.35 -19.58
N PRO A 193 -31.66 -10.58 -18.65
CA PRO A 193 -31.33 -9.17 -18.86
C PRO A 193 -30.33 -8.95 -20.00
N ASP A 194 -29.31 -9.79 -20.11
CA ASP A 194 -28.27 -9.65 -21.14
C ASP A 194 -28.87 -9.84 -22.53
N ARG A 195 -29.73 -10.84 -22.69
CA ARG A 195 -30.45 -11.06 -23.95
C ARG A 195 -31.47 -9.95 -24.20
N PHE A 196 -32.23 -9.54 -23.19
CA PHE A 196 -33.27 -8.50 -23.31
C PHE A 196 -32.69 -7.16 -23.76
N TRP A 197 -31.55 -6.75 -23.21
CA TRP A 197 -30.91 -5.46 -23.48
C TRP A 197 -29.82 -5.52 -24.57
N SER A 198 -29.66 -6.65 -25.27
CA SER A 198 -28.60 -6.86 -26.26
C SER A 198 -28.73 -5.99 -27.51
N ALA A 199 -29.96 -5.76 -27.99
CA ALA A 199 -30.23 -4.98 -29.19
C ALA A 199 -30.29 -3.47 -28.92
N THR A 200 -30.75 -3.07 -27.74
CA THR A 200 -30.94 -1.67 -27.34
C THR A 200 -30.99 -1.56 -25.81
N ARG A 201 -30.45 -0.46 -25.26
CA ARG A 201 -30.58 -0.07 -23.84
C ARG A 201 -31.81 0.79 -23.55
N TYR A 202 -32.67 1.01 -24.55
CA TYR A 202 -33.91 1.76 -24.43
C TYR A 202 -35.11 0.84 -24.61
N LEU A 203 -36.04 0.90 -23.66
CA LEU A 203 -37.31 0.19 -23.65
C LEU A 203 -38.46 1.20 -23.77
N ILE A 204 -39.33 1.01 -24.76
CA ILE A 204 -40.53 1.84 -24.91
C ILE A 204 -41.75 0.95 -24.87
N ILE A 205 -42.66 1.23 -23.94
CA ILE A 205 -43.92 0.50 -23.76
C ILE A 205 -45.08 1.43 -24.12
N GLN A 206 -45.79 1.12 -25.19
CA GLN A 206 -47.04 1.79 -25.53
C GLN A 206 -48.18 1.11 -24.76
N ILE A 207 -48.97 1.92 -24.05
CA ILE A 207 -50.17 1.48 -23.33
C ILE A 207 -51.43 2.07 -23.98
N ARG A 208 -52.59 1.45 -23.72
CA ARG A 208 -53.91 1.93 -24.18
C ARG A 208 -54.76 2.44 -23.03
#